data_AF-A0A3P6B7E6-F1
#
_entry.id   AF-A0A3P6B7E6-F1
#
_cell.length_a   1.000
_cell.length_b   1.000
_cell.length_c   1.000
_cell.angle_alpha   90.00
_cell.angle_beta   90.00
_cell.angle_gamma   90.00
#
_symmetry.space_group_name_H-M   'P 1'
#
loop_
_entity.id
_entity.type
_entity.pdbx_description
1 polymer ?
#
loop_
_entity_poly.entity_id
_entity_poly.type
_entity_poly.pdbx_seq_one_letter_code
_entity_poly.pdbx_strand_id
1 'polypeptide(L)'
;MATKEEAGKLEWRISVDNGTTERLVPKSGLSERIFLWLNGLVMKVIVERIAKFMKKTWRIGADDPAKVVHCLKVGLALSLVSIFYYMRPLYDGVGGNAMWAIMTVVVVFESNVGATFSKCVNRVVATILAGSLGIFVHWVAIQSGKAEIFVIGCSVFLFAFAATYSRFVPSFKARFDYGAIIFILTFSLVSVGGYRVDKLVDMAQQRISTIAIGTSICIIITVFFCPIWAGSQLHRLVQRNFSKLADSLDGKGCVEEYFKKKDVSENEDEETNMKLQGFKCVLNSKGTEESMANLARWEPAHGSFNFRHPWQQYVKIGAAMRRCAYCLENLSSCMNYETEVPDQVKKHFGEACVKLSSASSKILRELADMMNNTRISSKMDFLVFDMNSAVQELQETLKTVPVKTNKPEQEVPNNKEDRTMSMSLHEVLPVATLVSLLIENAARIQTTVDAVDELANLADFKQDSKKKMGDNNARQPPQKSVSKALLFEECLYGPTSLTRPNYKFKY
;
A
#
# COMPACT_ATOMS: atom_id res chain seq x y z
N MET A 1 -7.32 -0.64 87.57
CA MET A 1 -5.94 -0.80 87.07
C MET A 1 -5.91 -0.27 85.65
N ALA A 2 -5.10 0.70 85.21
CA ALA A 2 -4.19 1.68 85.78
C ALA A 2 -3.96 2.67 84.61
N THR A 3 -4.48 3.90 84.69
CA THR A 3 -3.73 5.17 84.84
C THR A 3 -2.43 5.33 84.05
N LYS A 4 -2.43 6.41 83.24
CA LYS A 4 -1.31 7.20 82.69
C LYS A 4 -0.08 7.27 83.60
N GLU A 5 1.11 7.23 82.99
CA GLU A 5 2.29 7.93 83.50
C GLU A 5 3.18 8.40 82.34
N GLU A 6 3.47 9.70 82.32
CA GLU A 6 4.44 10.35 81.44
C GLU A 6 5.86 9.97 81.87
N ALA A 7 6.66 9.39 80.98
CA ALA A 7 8.08 9.19 81.20
C ALA A 7 8.87 10.38 80.63
N GLY A 8 9.48 11.13 81.54
CA GLY A 8 10.11 12.42 81.31
C GLY A 8 11.28 12.42 80.32
N LYS A 9 11.34 13.53 79.57
CA LYS A 9 12.46 13.95 78.76
C LYS A 9 13.60 14.41 79.69
N LEU A 10 14.57 13.54 79.93
CA LEU A 10 15.79 13.86 80.69
C LEU A 10 16.68 14.82 79.87
N GLU A 11 16.60 16.12 80.17
CA GLU A 11 17.59 17.11 79.77
C GLU A 11 18.75 17.11 80.77
N TRP A 12 19.93 16.65 80.35
CA TRP A 12 21.17 16.87 81.10
C TRP A 12 21.61 18.31 80.91
N ARG A 13 21.55 19.11 81.99
CA ARG A 13 22.12 20.46 82.07
C ARG A 13 23.30 20.43 83.04
N ILE A 14 24.50 20.67 82.52
CA ILE A 14 25.66 21.03 83.35
C ILE A 14 25.63 22.56 83.47
N SER A 15 25.53 23.07 84.70
CA SER A 15 25.66 24.50 84.97
C SER A 15 27.14 24.83 85.13
N VAL A 16 27.66 25.70 84.29
CA VAL A 16 28.93 26.39 84.52
C VAL A 16 28.57 27.86 84.71
N ASP A 17 28.89 28.39 85.88
CA ASP A 17 28.71 29.81 86.18
C ASP A 17 29.52 30.65 85.18
N ASN A 18 28.88 31.71 84.68
CA ASN A 18 29.35 32.69 83.70
C ASN A 18 29.41 32.25 82.22
N GLY A 19 28.23 32.29 81.59
CA GLY A 19 28.04 33.11 80.38
C GLY A 19 28.52 32.55 79.02
N THR A 20 27.96 31.43 78.56
CA THR A 20 27.46 31.17 77.17
C THR A 20 27.12 29.69 77.02
N THR A 21 25.88 29.36 76.66
CA THR A 21 25.45 27.98 76.41
C THR A 21 25.30 27.78 74.90
N GLU A 22 26.30 27.21 74.23
CA GLU A 22 26.12 26.70 72.86
C GLU A 22 25.49 25.30 72.89
N ARG A 23 24.32 25.18 72.25
CA ARG A 23 23.62 23.91 72.03
C ARG A 23 24.10 23.29 70.71
N LEU A 24 24.93 22.25 70.77
CA LEU A 24 25.32 21.45 69.60
C LEU A 24 24.11 20.65 69.09
N VAL A 25 23.58 21.04 67.94
CA VAL A 25 22.53 20.31 67.19
C VAL A 25 23.18 19.13 66.45
N PRO A 26 22.57 17.92 66.39
CA PRO A 26 23.11 16.82 65.61
C PRO A 26 23.08 17.19 64.12
N LYS A 27 24.22 17.11 63.44
CA LYS A 27 24.31 17.29 61.98
C LYS A 27 23.39 16.28 61.30
N SER A 28 22.39 16.77 60.57
CA SER A 28 21.62 16.02 59.56
C SER A 28 22.58 15.13 58.75
N GLY A 29 22.35 13.82 58.81
CA GLY A 29 23.34 12.80 58.48
C GLY A 29 23.77 12.81 57.01
N LEU A 30 25.05 12.49 56.80
CA LEU A 30 25.66 12.25 55.48
C LEU A 30 24.80 11.32 54.59
N SER A 31 24.07 10.39 55.20
CA SER A 31 23.14 9.46 54.55
C SER A 31 21.95 10.13 53.87
N GLU A 32 21.33 11.16 54.46
CA GLU A 32 20.23 11.91 53.82
C GLU A 32 20.72 12.67 52.59
N ARG A 33 21.94 13.23 52.66
CA ARG A 33 22.56 13.92 51.53
C ARG A 33 22.88 12.96 50.38
N ILE A 34 23.39 11.77 50.70
CA ILE A 34 23.67 10.73 49.70
C ILE A 34 22.36 10.22 49.09
N PHE A 35 21.31 10.00 49.88
CA PHE A 35 20.00 9.56 49.40
C PHE A 35 19.34 10.59 48.47
N LEU A 36 19.36 11.87 48.83
CA LEU A 36 18.87 12.95 47.98
C LEU A 36 19.67 13.09 46.69
N TRP A 37 21.00 12.94 46.76
CA TRP A 37 21.87 12.94 45.57
C TRP A 37 21.56 11.77 44.64
N LEU A 38 21.40 10.56 45.20
CA LEU A 38 21.04 9.36 44.42
C LEU A 38 19.66 9.51 43.76
N ASN A 39 18.65 10.01 44.50
CA ASN A 39 17.32 10.29 43.94
C ASN A 39 17.37 11.37 42.85
N GLY A 40 18.19 12.40 43.01
CA GLY A 40 18.40 13.42 41.97
C GLY A 40 19.04 12.83 40.70
N LEU A 41 19.98 11.90 40.86
CA LEU A 41 20.65 11.21 39.76
C LEU A 41 19.69 10.25 39.03
N VAL A 42 18.89 9.49 39.78
CA VAL A 42 17.83 8.63 39.24
C VAL A 42 16.78 9.44 38.50
N MET A 43 16.30 10.55 39.09
CA MET A 43 15.36 11.45 38.42
C MET A 43 15.95 12.07 37.15
N LYS A 44 17.22 12.48 37.16
CA LYS A 44 17.89 13.02 35.97
C LYS A 44 17.98 11.98 34.86
N VAL A 45 18.35 10.74 35.19
CA VAL A 45 18.42 9.63 34.22
C VAL A 45 17.03 9.28 33.67
N ILE A 46 16.00 9.26 34.52
CA ILE A 46 14.61 9.01 34.10
C ILE A 46 14.11 10.14 33.20
N VAL A 47 14.30 11.40 33.59
CA VAL A 47 13.88 12.58 32.82
C VAL A 47 14.60 12.66 31.49
N GLU A 48 15.91 12.39 31.42
CA GLU A 48 16.65 12.36 30.15
C GLU A 48 16.17 11.22 29.24
N ARG A 49 15.87 10.03 29.80
CA ARG A 49 15.28 8.92 29.03
C ARG A 49 13.90 9.29 28.49
N ILE A 50 13.05 9.91 29.31
CA ILE A 50 11.73 10.40 28.90
C ILE A 50 11.89 11.49 27.83
N ALA A 51 12.78 12.45 28.00
CA ALA A 51 13.01 13.52 27.02
C ALA A 51 13.51 12.98 25.67
N LYS A 52 14.44 12.01 25.68
CA LYS A 52 14.89 11.32 24.46
C LYS A 52 13.74 10.55 23.80
N PHE A 53 12.91 9.88 24.59
CA PHE A 53 11.72 9.18 24.09
C PHE A 53 10.69 10.16 23.50
N MET A 54 10.43 11.28 24.17
CA MET A 54 9.55 12.35 23.69
C MET A 54 10.08 12.97 22.40
N LYS A 55 11.38 13.21 22.28
CA LYS A 55 12.00 13.71 21.04
C LYS A 55 11.86 12.69 19.89
N LYS A 56 12.03 11.40 20.19
CA LYS A 56 11.84 10.32 19.20
C LYS A 56 10.39 10.21 18.75
N THR A 57 9.44 10.23 19.68
CA THR A 57 7.99 10.18 19.38
C THR A 57 7.51 11.42 18.65
N TRP A 58 8.02 12.60 19.00
CA TRP A 58 7.78 13.84 18.25
C TRP A 58 8.21 13.72 16.80
N ARG A 59 9.41 13.18 16.54
CA ARG A 59 9.88 12.91 15.16
C ARG A 59 8.94 11.95 14.42
N ILE A 60 8.55 10.84 15.05
CA ILE A 60 7.61 9.88 14.44
C ILE A 60 6.27 10.54 14.06
N GLY A 61 5.76 11.44 14.90
CA GLY A 61 4.52 12.17 14.61
C GLY A 61 4.69 13.27 13.56
N ALA A 62 5.83 13.97 13.55
CA ALA A 62 6.14 15.00 12.57
C ALA A 62 6.40 14.43 11.17
N ASP A 63 7.03 13.25 11.09
CA ASP A 63 7.34 12.57 9.83
C ASP A 63 6.08 11.99 9.17
N ASP A 64 5.06 11.63 9.97
CA ASP A 64 3.80 11.06 9.47
C ASP A 64 2.59 11.62 10.24
N PRO A 65 2.08 12.80 9.84
CA PRO A 65 0.95 13.45 10.52
C PRO A 65 -0.33 12.61 10.48
N ALA A 66 -0.47 11.69 9.52
CA ALA A 66 -1.64 10.81 9.45
C ALA A 66 -1.71 9.84 10.64
N LYS A 67 -0.56 9.40 11.18
CA LYS A 67 -0.51 8.58 12.41
C LYS A 67 -0.99 9.36 13.63
N VAL A 68 -0.60 10.63 13.75
CA VAL A 68 -1.04 11.50 14.85
C VAL A 68 -2.56 11.69 14.81
N VAL A 69 -3.11 11.96 13.62
CA VAL A 69 -4.55 12.06 13.41
C VAL A 69 -5.26 10.76 13.81
N HIS A 70 -4.73 9.60 13.43
CA HIS A 70 -5.29 8.31 13.83
C HIS A 70 -5.30 8.13 15.37
N CYS A 71 -4.19 8.39 16.05
CA CYS A 71 -4.13 8.30 17.51
C CYS A 71 -5.15 9.23 18.19
N LEU A 72 -5.30 10.46 17.68
CA LEU A 72 -6.27 11.43 18.18
C LEU A 72 -7.72 10.94 17.98
N LYS A 73 -8.02 10.35 16.82
CA LYS A 73 -9.32 9.75 16.53
C LYS A 73 -9.67 8.62 17.49
N VAL A 74 -8.73 7.70 17.75
CA VAL A 74 -8.94 6.57 18.66
C VAL A 74 -9.17 7.08 20.08
N GLY A 75 -8.37 8.05 20.53
CA GLY A 75 -8.56 8.70 21.83
C GLY A 75 -9.94 9.35 21.95
N LEU A 76 -10.33 10.14 20.96
CA LEU A 76 -11.65 10.77 20.89
C LEU A 76 -12.79 9.73 20.92
N ALA A 77 -12.63 8.61 20.20
CA ALA A 77 -13.62 7.53 20.18
C ALA A 77 -13.79 6.89 21.55
N LEU A 78 -12.69 6.56 22.23
CA LEU A 78 -12.73 6.00 23.57
C LEU A 78 -13.30 6.98 24.59
N SER A 79 -12.97 8.26 24.50
CA SER A 79 -13.57 9.31 25.33
C SER A 79 -15.08 9.41 25.11
N LEU A 80 -15.55 9.39 23.85
CA LEU A 80 -16.98 9.44 23.53
C LEU A 80 -17.74 8.20 24.00
N VAL A 81 -17.17 7.00 23.83
CA VAL A 81 -17.75 5.78 24.43
C VAL A 81 -17.80 5.93 25.95
N SER A 82 -16.74 6.40 26.59
CA SER A 82 -16.72 6.55 28.05
C SER A 82 -17.80 7.51 28.54
N ILE A 83 -17.93 8.68 27.90
CA ILE A 83 -18.97 9.68 28.21
C ILE A 83 -20.37 9.08 28.00
N PHE A 84 -20.59 8.34 26.91
CA PHE A 84 -21.88 7.68 26.64
C PHE A 84 -22.30 6.75 27.78
N TYR A 85 -21.36 5.99 28.35
CA TYR A 85 -21.64 5.07 29.47
C TYR A 85 -21.69 5.74 30.84
N TYR A 86 -21.08 6.92 31.02
CA TYR A 86 -21.26 7.70 32.25
C TYR A 86 -22.66 8.35 32.33
N MET A 87 -23.34 8.51 31.20
CA MET A 87 -24.72 9.01 31.16
C MET A 87 -25.71 7.89 31.54
N ARG A 88 -26.18 7.92 32.79
CA ARG A 88 -27.10 6.93 33.41
C ARG A 88 -28.26 6.44 32.51
N PRO A 89 -29.06 7.31 31.86
CA PRO A 89 -30.17 6.85 31.02
C PRO A 89 -29.72 6.06 29.78
N LEU A 90 -28.52 6.33 29.26
CA LEU A 90 -27.94 5.59 28.13
C LEU A 90 -27.30 4.28 28.60
N TYR A 91 -26.69 4.27 29.80
CA TYR A 91 -26.12 3.08 30.44
C TYR A 91 -27.18 2.02 30.75
N ASP A 92 -28.29 2.43 31.37
CA ASP A 92 -29.39 1.54 31.76
C ASP A 92 -30.13 0.98 30.52
N GLY A 93 -30.25 1.79 29.45
CA GLY A 93 -30.89 1.38 28.20
C GLY A 93 -30.11 0.36 27.35
N VAL A 94 -28.79 0.21 27.58
CA VAL A 94 -27.91 -0.66 26.76
C VAL A 94 -27.34 -1.86 27.53
N GLY A 95 -27.83 -2.11 28.74
CA GLY A 95 -27.49 -3.30 29.51
C GLY A 95 -26.22 -3.23 30.35
N GLY A 96 -25.76 -2.01 30.68
CA GLY A 96 -24.73 -1.78 31.70
C GLY A 96 -23.32 -2.30 31.44
N ASN A 97 -23.04 -2.90 30.28
CA ASN A 97 -21.72 -3.44 29.96
C ASN A 97 -20.99 -2.61 28.89
N ALA A 98 -20.01 -1.80 29.31
CA ALA A 98 -19.18 -0.99 28.39
C ALA A 98 -18.04 -1.76 27.72
N MET A 99 -17.72 -2.97 28.20
CA MET A 99 -16.53 -3.70 27.77
C MET A 99 -16.56 -3.98 26.26
N TRP A 100 -17.69 -4.42 25.72
CA TRP A 100 -17.82 -4.74 24.31
C TRP A 100 -17.74 -3.52 23.39
N ALA A 101 -18.20 -2.34 23.85
CA ALA A 101 -18.07 -1.10 23.10
C ALA A 101 -16.61 -0.64 23.04
N ILE A 102 -15.92 -0.59 24.20
CA ILE A 102 -14.50 -0.21 24.30
C ILE A 102 -13.64 -1.17 23.47
N MET A 103 -13.82 -2.49 23.64
CA MET A 103 -13.10 -3.51 22.85
C MET A 103 -13.36 -3.36 21.36
N THR A 104 -14.58 -3.00 20.97
CA THR A 104 -14.90 -2.76 19.55
C THR A 104 -14.13 -1.57 19.02
N VAL A 105 -14.11 -0.43 19.72
CA VAL A 105 -13.32 0.73 19.32
C VAL A 105 -11.85 0.34 19.14
N VAL A 106 -11.23 -0.29 20.14
CA VAL A 106 -9.80 -0.63 20.10
C VAL A 106 -9.45 -1.56 18.92
N VAL A 107 -10.31 -2.50 18.58
CA VAL A 107 -9.99 -3.55 17.59
C VAL A 107 -10.40 -3.16 16.16
N VAL A 108 -11.45 -2.35 16.01
CA VAL A 108 -12.04 -1.99 14.72
C VAL A 108 -11.45 -0.71 14.14
N PHE A 109 -11.02 0.23 14.98
CA PHE A 109 -10.51 1.51 14.51
C PHE A 109 -9.17 1.34 13.79
N GLU A 110 -9.11 1.81 12.55
CA GLU A 110 -7.94 1.73 11.68
C GLU A 110 -7.54 3.13 11.18
N SER A 111 -6.38 3.20 10.52
CA SER A 111 -5.81 4.48 10.05
C SER A 111 -6.66 5.17 8.97
N ASN A 112 -7.35 4.39 8.15
CA ASN A 112 -8.19 4.87 7.05
C ASN A 112 -9.66 4.49 7.23
N VAL A 113 -10.53 5.22 6.54
CA VAL A 113 -11.99 5.08 6.63
C VAL A 113 -12.42 3.69 6.14
N GLY A 114 -11.94 3.26 4.97
CA GLY A 114 -12.31 1.96 4.38
C GLY A 114 -11.98 0.76 5.27
N ALA A 115 -10.82 0.76 5.92
CA ALA A 115 -10.43 -0.30 6.86
C ALA A 115 -11.30 -0.33 8.11
N THR A 116 -11.60 0.84 8.69
CA THR A 116 -12.48 0.93 9.84
C THR A 116 -13.89 0.46 9.47
N PHE A 117 -14.42 0.92 8.34
CA PHE A 117 -15.75 0.55 7.87
C PHE A 117 -15.86 -0.95 7.58
N SER A 118 -14.86 -1.53 6.90
CA SER A 118 -14.77 -2.98 6.65
C SER A 118 -14.77 -3.77 7.96
N LYS A 119 -13.93 -3.38 8.93
CA LYS A 119 -13.90 -4.05 10.25
C LYS A 119 -15.20 -3.85 11.04
N CYS A 120 -15.82 -2.68 10.98
CA CYS A 120 -17.12 -2.37 11.58
C CYS A 120 -18.20 -3.33 11.07
N VAL A 121 -18.36 -3.43 9.73
CA VAL A 121 -19.33 -4.33 9.11
C VAL A 121 -19.02 -5.78 9.46
N ASN A 122 -17.76 -6.19 9.33
CA ASN A 122 -17.32 -7.55 9.69
C ASN A 122 -17.63 -7.89 11.15
N ARG A 123 -17.42 -6.95 12.09
CA ARG A 123 -17.70 -7.13 13.51
C ARG A 123 -19.18 -7.41 13.75
N VAL A 124 -20.05 -6.57 13.19
CA VAL A 124 -21.50 -6.66 13.38
C VAL A 124 -22.04 -7.94 12.74
N VAL A 125 -21.73 -8.17 11.46
CA VAL A 125 -22.21 -9.34 10.71
C VAL A 125 -21.71 -10.65 11.34
N ALA A 126 -20.42 -10.75 11.67
CA ALA A 126 -19.88 -11.96 12.28
C ALA A 126 -20.49 -12.24 13.66
N THR A 127 -20.75 -11.21 14.46
CA THR A 127 -21.34 -11.39 15.80
C THR A 127 -22.80 -11.86 15.68
N ILE A 128 -23.59 -11.30 14.77
CA ILE A 128 -24.98 -11.71 14.53
C ILE A 128 -25.04 -13.14 14.00
N LEU A 129 -24.21 -13.48 13.00
CA LEU A 129 -24.14 -14.83 12.44
C LEU A 129 -23.69 -15.85 13.48
N ALA A 130 -22.64 -15.56 14.25
CA ALA A 130 -22.15 -16.45 15.28
C ALA A 130 -23.13 -16.62 16.44
N GLY A 131 -23.78 -15.53 16.87
CA GLY A 131 -24.76 -15.56 17.96
C GLY A 131 -26.01 -16.35 17.58
N SER A 132 -26.58 -16.08 16.40
CA SER A 132 -27.74 -16.82 15.88
C SER A 132 -27.44 -18.31 15.70
N LEU A 133 -26.29 -18.64 15.13
CA LEU A 133 -25.87 -20.03 14.94
C LEU A 133 -25.59 -20.73 16.27
N GLY A 134 -25.00 -20.03 17.25
CA GLY A 134 -24.78 -20.58 18.59
C GLY A 134 -26.10 -20.90 19.32
N ILE A 135 -27.09 -20.00 19.25
CA ILE A 135 -28.45 -20.24 19.77
C ILE A 135 -29.08 -21.46 19.08
N PHE A 136 -28.96 -21.54 17.76
CA PHE A 136 -29.48 -22.66 16.98
C PHE A 136 -28.86 -23.99 17.41
N VAL A 137 -27.53 -24.06 17.54
CA VAL A 137 -26.82 -25.26 17.98
C VAL A 137 -27.24 -25.66 19.40
N HIS A 138 -27.39 -24.71 20.33
CA HIS A 138 -27.89 -25.00 21.67
C HIS A 138 -29.31 -25.57 21.64
N TRP A 139 -30.20 -24.99 20.83
CA TRP A 139 -31.56 -25.51 20.68
C TRP A 139 -31.57 -26.96 20.16
N VAL A 140 -30.76 -27.27 19.14
CA VAL A 140 -30.61 -28.65 18.62
C VAL A 140 -30.02 -29.59 19.67
N ALA A 141 -29.03 -29.12 20.44
CA ALA A 141 -28.37 -29.92 21.47
C ALA A 141 -29.33 -30.32 22.60
N ILE A 142 -30.20 -29.40 23.04
CA ILE A 142 -31.25 -29.68 24.04
C ILE A 142 -32.22 -30.76 23.53
N GLN A 143 -32.62 -30.70 22.25
CA GLN A 143 -33.49 -31.73 21.66
C GLN A 143 -32.81 -33.11 21.56
N SER A 144 -31.48 -33.14 21.59
CA SER A 144 -30.69 -34.37 21.45
C SER A 144 -30.49 -35.13 22.78
N GLY A 145 -30.97 -34.57 23.90
CA GLY A 145 -30.94 -35.21 25.22
C GLY A 145 -29.54 -35.63 25.65
N LYS A 146 -29.28 -36.95 25.78
CA LYS A 146 -27.99 -37.49 26.25
C LYS A 146 -26.80 -37.15 25.32
N ALA A 147 -27.06 -36.78 24.06
CA ALA A 147 -26.03 -36.40 23.10
C ALA A 147 -25.72 -34.89 23.09
N GLU A 148 -26.28 -34.08 23.99
CA GLU A 148 -26.12 -32.61 24.03
C GLU A 148 -24.66 -32.16 23.93
N ILE A 149 -23.78 -32.68 24.80
CA ILE A 149 -22.35 -32.31 24.84
C ILE A 149 -21.65 -32.70 23.53
N PHE A 150 -22.02 -33.84 22.95
CA PHE A 150 -21.46 -34.30 21.69
C PHE A 150 -21.89 -33.39 20.52
N VAL A 151 -23.16 -33.00 20.46
CA VAL A 151 -23.68 -32.09 19.42
C VAL A 151 -23.00 -30.72 19.50
N ILE A 152 -22.85 -30.16 20.71
CA ILE A 152 -22.16 -28.88 20.91
C ILE A 152 -20.68 -29.02 20.50
N GLY A 153 -19.99 -30.06 20.98
CA GLY A 153 -18.57 -30.30 20.69
C GLY A 153 -18.28 -30.46 19.19
N CYS A 154 -19.06 -31.30 18.50
CA CYS A 154 -18.95 -31.49 17.06
C CYS A 154 -19.26 -30.19 16.29
N SER A 155 -20.27 -29.44 16.69
CA SER A 155 -20.62 -28.17 16.04
C SER A 155 -19.50 -27.13 16.20
N VAL A 156 -18.96 -26.97 17.41
CA VAL A 156 -17.80 -26.08 17.67
C VAL A 156 -16.62 -26.47 16.79
N PHE A 157 -16.29 -27.76 16.73
CA PHE A 157 -15.22 -28.26 15.87
C PHE A 157 -15.47 -27.92 14.39
N LEU A 158 -16.64 -28.27 13.86
CA LEU A 158 -16.95 -28.09 12.43
C LEU A 158 -16.93 -26.62 12.00
N PHE A 159 -17.62 -25.73 12.75
CA PHE A 159 -17.68 -24.32 12.37
C PHE A 159 -16.36 -23.59 12.64
N ALA A 160 -15.62 -23.93 13.71
CA ALA A 160 -14.30 -23.36 13.92
C ALA A 160 -13.30 -23.81 12.85
N PHE A 161 -13.35 -25.09 12.45
CA PHE A 161 -12.56 -25.62 11.35
C PHE A 161 -12.90 -24.91 10.03
N ALA A 162 -14.18 -24.83 9.67
CA ALA A 162 -14.63 -24.18 8.44
C ALA A 162 -14.25 -22.69 8.39
N ALA A 163 -14.49 -21.95 9.48
CA ALA A 163 -14.13 -20.55 9.57
C ALA A 163 -12.61 -20.36 9.52
N THR A 164 -11.82 -21.21 10.17
CA THR A 164 -10.35 -21.15 10.11
C THR A 164 -9.84 -21.47 8.71
N TYR A 165 -10.40 -22.50 8.07
CA TYR A 165 -10.04 -22.90 6.71
C TYR A 165 -10.32 -21.79 5.70
N SER A 166 -11.46 -21.10 5.83
CA SER A 166 -11.82 -19.97 4.97
C SER A 166 -10.78 -18.85 4.96
N ARG A 167 -10.01 -18.67 6.05
CA ARG A 167 -8.95 -17.66 6.16
C ARG A 167 -7.72 -17.98 5.30
N PHE A 168 -7.57 -19.21 4.82
CA PHE A 168 -6.51 -19.56 3.86
C PHE A 168 -6.90 -19.24 2.42
N VAL A 169 -8.20 -19.03 2.14
CA VAL A 169 -8.68 -18.63 0.81
C VAL A 169 -8.40 -17.13 0.60
N PRO A 170 -7.54 -16.71 -0.33
CA PRO A 170 -7.10 -15.32 -0.44
C PRO A 170 -8.24 -14.31 -0.67
N SER A 171 -9.24 -14.68 -1.47
CA SER A 171 -10.42 -13.84 -1.75
C SER A 171 -11.28 -13.58 -0.51
N PHE A 172 -11.38 -14.58 0.37
CA PHE A 172 -12.08 -14.45 1.66
C PHE A 172 -11.20 -13.70 2.67
N LYS A 173 -9.93 -14.07 2.80
CA LYS A 173 -8.97 -13.44 3.72
C LYS A 173 -8.88 -11.92 3.52
N ALA A 174 -8.77 -11.47 2.27
CA ALA A 174 -8.66 -10.05 1.95
C ALA A 174 -9.85 -9.21 2.43
N ARG A 175 -11.01 -9.82 2.69
CA ARG A 175 -12.25 -9.12 3.04
C ARG A 175 -12.76 -9.43 4.44
N PHE A 176 -12.62 -10.66 4.88
CA PHE A 176 -13.36 -11.21 6.02
C PHE A 176 -12.46 -11.88 7.07
N ASP A 177 -11.13 -11.76 6.99
CA ASP A 177 -10.22 -12.40 7.97
C ASP A 177 -10.55 -11.99 9.41
N TYR A 178 -10.75 -10.69 9.65
CA TYR A 178 -11.21 -10.18 10.94
C TYR A 178 -12.59 -10.75 11.33
N GLY A 179 -13.53 -10.78 10.40
CA GLY A 179 -14.86 -11.33 10.61
C GLY A 179 -14.83 -12.80 11.01
N ALA A 180 -13.99 -13.62 10.39
CA ALA A 180 -13.83 -15.03 10.74
C ALA A 180 -13.29 -15.23 12.16
N ILE A 181 -12.31 -14.41 12.59
CA ILE A 181 -11.82 -14.44 13.98
C ILE A 181 -12.96 -14.11 14.96
N ILE A 182 -13.72 -13.05 14.69
CA ILE A 182 -14.84 -12.64 15.54
C ILE A 182 -15.95 -13.69 15.54
N PHE A 183 -16.21 -14.32 14.40
CA PHE A 183 -17.17 -15.39 14.26
C PHE A 183 -16.78 -16.58 15.15
N ILE A 184 -15.54 -17.08 15.02
CA ILE A 184 -15.04 -18.20 15.83
C ILE A 184 -15.14 -17.87 17.33
N LEU A 185 -14.62 -16.69 17.74
CA LEU A 185 -14.63 -16.27 19.13
C LEU A 185 -16.06 -16.19 19.69
N THR A 186 -16.97 -15.59 18.94
CA THR A 186 -18.36 -15.38 19.37
C THR A 186 -19.11 -16.70 19.40
N PHE A 187 -18.96 -17.51 18.36
CA PHE A 187 -19.67 -18.78 18.23
C PHE A 187 -19.25 -19.76 19.33
N SER A 188 -17.94 -19.86 19.60
CA SER A 188 -17.43 -20.69 20.70
C SER A 188 -17.89 -20.18 22.06
N LEU A 189 -17.86 -18.86 22.30
CA LEU A 189 -18.34 -18.30 23.57
C LEU A 189 -19.84 -18.55 23.79
N VAL A 190 -20.65 -18.38 22.74
CA VAL A 190 -22.09 -18.59 22.81
C VAL A 190 -22.41 -20.09 22.96
N SER A 191 -21.75 -20.98 22.22
CA SER A 191 -22.03 -22.43 22.19
C SER A 191 -21.48 -23.20 23.40
N VAL A 192 -20.38 -22.73 24.00
CA VAL A 192 -19.78 -23.37 25.19
C VAL A 192 -20.29 -22.74 26.49
N GLY A 193 -20.83 -21.52 26.42
CA GLY A 193 -21.18 -20.70 27.58
C GLY A 193 -22.21 -21.30 28.55
N GLY A 194 -22.94 -22.37 28.17
CA GLY A 194 -23.79 -23.14 29.09
C GLY A 194 -24.94 -22.36 29.73
N TYR A 195 -25.27 -21.16 29.25
CA TYR A 195 -26.36 -20.36 29.80
C TYR A 195 -27.71 -20.86 29.29
N ARG A 196 -28.72 -20.89 30.18
CA ARG A 196 -30.14 -21.03 29.82
C ARG A 196 -30.48 -20.06 28.68
N VAL A 197 -31.19 -20.54 27.65
CA VAL A 197 -31.50 -19.81 26.41
C VAL A 197 -32.04 -18.41 26.68
N ASP A 198 -32.91 -18.23 27.68
CA ASP A 198 -33.49 -16.93 28.04
C ASP A 198 -32.44 -15.89 28.46
N LYS A 199 -31.44 -16.30 29.27
CA LYS A 199 -30.33 -15.42 29.67
C LYS A 199 -29.34 -15.17 28.52
N LEU A 200 -29.28 -16.11 27.57
CA LEU A 200 -28.38 -16.03 26.41
C LEU A 200 -28.88 -14.98 25.41
N VAL A 201 -30.19 -14.87 25.21
CA VAL A 201 -30.83 -13.88 24.33
C VAL A 201 -30.64 -12.47 24.87
N ASP A 202 -30.91 -12.24 26.16
CA ASP A 202 -30.70 -10.92 26.79
C ASP A 202 -29.23 -10.49 26.70
N MET A 203 -28.30 -11.40 27.00
CA MET A 203 -26.87 -11.14 26.90
C MET A 203 -26.44 -10.85 25.45
N ALA A 204 -26.99 -11.58 24.47
CA ALA A 204 -26.72 -11.36 23.05
C ALA A 204 -27.23 -9.98 22.58
N GLN A 205 -28.44 -9.59 23.02
CA GLN A 205 -29.01 -8.28 22.71
C GLN A 205 -28.16 -7.15 23.26
N GLN A 206 -27.73 -7.25 24.52
CA GLN A 206 -26.80 -6.28 25.12
C GLN A 206 -25.46 -6.23 24.37
N ARG A 207 -24.92 -7.38 23.99
CA ARG A 207 -23.65 -7.42 23.24
C ARG A 207 -23.77 -6.80 21.85
N ILE A 208 -24.87 -7.06 21.14
CA ILE A 208 -25.11 -6.49 19.81
C ILE A 208 -25.33 -4.98 19.90
N SER A 209 -26.12 -4.50 20.86
CA SER A 209 -26.39 -3.06 21.02
C SER A 209 -25.12 -2.27 21.36
N THR A 210 -24.30 -2.78 22.28
CA THR A 210 -23.04 -2.14 22.70
C THR A 210 -21.97 -2.17 21.61
N ILE A 211 -21.89 -3.26 20.82
CA ILE A 211 -21.06 -3.32 19.61
C ILE A 211 -21.56 -2.31 18.56
N ALA A 212 -22.87 -2.20 18.35
CA ALA A 212 -23.45 -1.26 17.38
C ALA A 212 -23.15 0.19 17.75
N ILE A 213 -23.23 0.55 19.04
CA ILE A 213 -22.87 1.89 19.54
C ILE A 213 -21.38 2.18 19.30
N GLY A 214 -20.49 1.26 19.72
CA GLY A 214 -19.05 1.42 19.48
C GLY A 214 -18.72 1.58 18.00
N THR A 215 -19.32 0.74 17.15
CA THR A 215 -19.20 0.79 15.69
C THR A 215 -19.68 2.14 15.12
N SER A 216 -20.82 2.63 15.59
CA SER A 216 -21.39 3.92 15.14
C SER A 216 -20.46 5.08 15.49
N ILE A 217 -19.94 5.11 16.71
CA ILE A 217 -18.97 6.13 17.16
C ILE A 217 -17.70 6.07 16.31
N CYS A 218 -17.17 4.87 16.00
CA CYS A 218 -16.03 4.73 15.10
C CYS A 218 -16.29 5.29 13.71
N ILE A 219 -17.43 4.95 13.11
CA ILE A 219 -17.79 5.44 11.76
C ILE A 219 -17.93 6.97 11.77
N ILE A 220 -18.62 7.54 12.76
CA ILE A 220 -18.80 9.00 12.88
C ILE A 220 -17.43 9.69 12.94
N ILE A 221 -16.54 9.25 13.84
CA ILE A 221 -15.25 9.92 14.02
C ILE A 221 -14.36 9.75 12.79
N THR A 222 -14.32 8.56 12.18
CA THR A 222 -13.45 8.33 11.01
C THR A 222 -13.87 9.15 9.80
N VAL A 223 -15.17 9.34 9.58
CA VAL A 223 -15.71 10.09 8.44
C VAL A 223 -15.65 11.60 8.67
N PHE A 224 -15.99 12.08 9.88
CA PHE A 224 -16.14 13.52 10.13
C PHE A 224 -14.89 14.21 10.66
N PHE A 225 -13.99 13.49 11.36
CA PHE A 225 -12.78 14.10 11.93
C PHE A 225 -11.58 13.80 11.03
N CYS A 226 -11.09 14.75 10.23
CA CYS A 226 -9.91 14.59 9.36
C CYS A 226 -9.86 13.25 8.60
N PRO A 227 -10.81 12.97 7.68
CA PRO A 227 -10.93 11.67 7.04
C PRO A 227 -9.69 11.32 6.20
N ILE A 228 -9.22 10.08 6.37
CA ILE A 228 -8.08 9.54 5.62
C ILE A 228 -8.63 8.43 4.72
N TRP A 229 -8.66 8.69 3.42
CA TRP A 229 -9.25 7.79 2.42
C TRP A 229 -8.19 6.89 1.78
N ALA A 230 -8.44 5.59 1.76
CA ALA A 230 -7.61 4.61 1.06
C ALA A 230 -7.66 4.81 -0.46
N GLY A 231 -8.85 5.15 -1.01
CA GLY A 231 -9.01 5.44 -2.44
C GLY A 231 -8.15 6.61 -2.91
N SER A 232 -8.15 7.70 -2.14
CA SER A 232 -7.31 8.88 -2.42
C SER A 232 -5.81 8.57 -2.34
N GLN A 233 -5.38 7.72 -1.40
CA GLN A 233 -3.99 7.27 -1.31
C GLN A 233 -3.57 6.39 -2.48
N LEU A 234 -4.43 5.45 -2.89
CA LEU A 234 -4.21 4.61 -4.07
C LEU A 234 -4.08 5.45 -5.33
N HIS A 235 -4.94 6.46 -5.49
CA HIS A 235 -4.91 7.34 -6.62
C HIS A 235 -3.60 8.13 -6.72
N ARG A 236 -3.15 8.74 -5.62
CA ARG A 236 -1.83 9.41 -5.53
C ARG A 236 -0.66 8.46 -5.75
N LEU A 237 -0.78 7.21 -5.26
CA LEU A 237 0.25 6.19 -5.47
C LEU A 237 0.41 5.86 -6.95
N VAL A 238 -0.69 5.64 -7.67
CA VAL A 238 -0.67 5.35 -9.11
C VAL A 238 -0.09 6.52 -9.90
N GLN A 239 -0.54 7.75 -9.62
CA GLN A 239 0.04 8.96 -10.21
C GLN A 239 1.56 9.04 -9.99
N ARG A 240 2.02 8.86 -8.74
CA ARG A 240 3.45 8.91 -8.41
C ARG A 240 4.24 7.80 -9.10
N ASN A 241 3.66 6.61 -9.24
CA ASN A 241 4.30 5.50 -9.93
C ASN A 241 4.50 5.82 -11.42
N PHE A 242 3.52 6.46 -12.08
CA PHE A 242 3.69 6.95 -13.45
C PHE A 242 4.84 7.96 -13.57
N SER A 243 4.88 8.98 -12.69
CA SER A 243 5.96 9.98 -12.70
C SER A 243 7.33 9.32 -12.51
N LYS A 244 7.45 8.35 -11.60
CA LYS A 244 8.71 7.65 -11.36
C LYS A 244 9.15 6.78 -12.52
N LEU A 245 8.23 6.12 -13.23
CA LEU A 245 8.55 5.42 -14.47
C LEU A 245 9.02 6.39 -15.55
N ALA A 246 8.37 7.55 -15.66
CA ALA A 246 8.73 8.56 -16.62
C ALA A 246 10.13 9.14 -16.34
N ASP A 247 10.45 9.43 -15.09
CA ASP A 247 11.75 9.95 -14.68
C ASP A 247 12.89 8.95 -14.92
N SER A 248 12.63 7.64 -14.76
CA SER A 248 13.59 6.59 -15.12
C SER A 248 13.87 6.50 -16.63
N LEU A 249 12.97 7.02 -17.48
CA LEU A 249 13.06 6.99 -18.96
C LEU A 249 13.50 8.31 -19.60
N ASP A 250 13.33 9.45 -18.91
CA ASP A 250 13.61 10.79 -19.44
C ASP A 250 15.12 11.05 -19.63
N GLY A 251 15.52 12.23 -20.11
CA GLY A 251 16.92 12.57 -20.46
C GLY A 251 17.95 12.62 -19.31
N LYS A 252 17.55 12.25 -18.09
CA LYS A 252 18.47 11.94 -16.97
C LYS A 252 18.33 10.49 -16.50
N GLY A 253 17.60 9.67 -17.24
CA GLY A 253 17.30 8.28 -16.98
C GLY A 253 18.35 7.34 -17.57
N CYS A 254 18.09 6.04 -17.44
CA CYS A 254 19.06 4.97 -17.75
C CYS A 254 19.65 5.07 -19.16
N VAL A 255 18.85 5.49 -20.14
CA VAL A 255 19.19 5.46 -21.56
C VAL A 255 20.16 6.58 -21.93
N GLU A 256 19.89 7.81 -21.54
CA GLU A 256 20.79 8.92 -21.87
C GLU A 256 22.13 8.81 -21.13
N GLU A 257 22.13 8.28 -19.89
CA GLU A 257 23.36 8.02 -19.14
C GLU A 257 24.25 6.95 -19.82
N TYR A 258 23.65 5.88 -20.35
CA TYR A 258 24.39 4.84 -21.07
C TYR A 258 25.08 5.37 -22.35
N PHE A 259 24.43 6.31 -23.06
CA PHE A 259 24.95 6.88 -24.31
C PHE A 259 25.82 8.13 -24.12
N LYS A 260 25.90 8.71 -22.92
CA LYS A 260 26.84 9.80 -22.60
C LYS A 260 28.27 9.26 -22.50
N LYS A 261 29.24 10.03 -23.01
CA LYS A 261 30.65 9.77 -22.74
C LYS A 261 30.90 9.93 -21.23
N LYS A 262 31.55 8.95 -20.61
CA LYS A 262 32.15 9.10 -19.28
C LYS A 262 33.29 10.11 -19.37
N ASP A 263 32.97 11.40 -19.45
CA ASP A 263 33.92 12.41 -19.01
C ASP A 263 33.96 12.30 -17.49
N VAL A 264 35.17 12.15 -16.95
CA VAL A 264 35.46 11.91 -15.54
C VAL A 264 34.94 13.09 -14.70
N SER A 265 33.68 13.02 -14.28
CA SER A 265 33.18 13.76 -13.13
C SER A 265 32.76 12.73 -12.09
N GLU A 266 33.73 12.31 -11.28
CA GLU A 266 33.51 11.66 -10.00
C GLU A 266 32.70 12.61 -9.12
N ASN A 267 31.37 12.49 -9.16
CA ASN A 267 30.40 12.84 -8.13
C ASN A 267 29.02 12.52 -8.69
N GLU A 268 28.70 11.23 -8.83
CA GLU A 268 27.31 10.80 -9.03
C GLU A 268 26.55 11.10 -7.72
N ASP A 269 25.76 12.18 -7.70
CA ASP A 269 24.92 12.47 -6.54
C ASP A 269 23.97 11.29 -6.28
N GLU A 270 23.92 10.81 -5.04
CA GLU A 270 23.08 9.69 -4.57
C GLU A 270 21.60 9.90 -4.92
N GLU A 271 21.16 11.16 -5.03
CA GLU A 271 19.82 11.57 -5.45
C GLU A 271 19.53 11.24 -6.93
N THR A 272 20.53 11.32 -7.81
CA THR A 272 20.41 11.03 -9.25
C THR A 272 20.26 9.53 -9.49
N ASN A 273 21.06 8.73 -8.80
CA ASN A 273 20.98 7.26 -8.86
C ASN A 273 19.65 6.75 -8.25
N MET A 274 19.17 7.40 -7.17
CA MET A 274 17.83 7.15 -6.63
C MET A 274 16.70 7.50 -7.60
N LYS A 275 16.82 8.60 -8.37
CA LYS A 275 15.83 8.98 -9.39
C LYS A 275 15.84 8.01 -10.58
N LEU A 276 17.03 7.59 -11.03
CA LEU A 276 17.18 6.58 -12.09
C LEU A 276 16.48 5.27 -11.76
N GLN A 277 16.61 4.81 -10.51
CA GLN A 277 15.99 3.56 -10.03
C GLN A 277 14.57 3.76 -9.48
N GLY A 278 13.91 4.87 -9.80
CA GLY A 278 12.55 5.20 -9.37
C GLY A 278 11.54 4.08 -9.67
N PHE A 279 11.71 3.36 -10.79
CA PHE A 279 10.89 2.21 -11.16
C PHE A 279 10.87 1.07 -10.12
N LYS A 280 11.91 0.91 -9.28
CA LYS A 280 11.96 -0.14 -8.23
C LYS A 280 10.85 -0.02 -7.20
N CYS A 281 10.38 1.19 -6.92
CA CYS A 281 9.25 1.35 -6.00
C CYS A 281 7.92 0.84 -6.59
N VAL A 282 7.81 0.79 -7.92
CA VAL A 282 6.63 0.30 -8.66
C VAL A 282 6.62 -1.22 -8.69
N LEU A 283 7.79 -1.86 -8.75
CA LEU A 283 7.90 -3.31 -8.59
C LEU A 283 7.37 -3.78 -7.22
N ASN A 284 7.66 -3.00 -6.18
CA ASN A 284 7.28 -3.32 -4.80
C ASN A 284 5.86 -2.85 -4.40
N SER A 285 5.08 -2.23 -5.31
CA SER A 285 3.80 -1.61 -4.95
C SER A 285 2.60 -2.57 -4.93
N LYS A 286 2.74 -3.79 -5.45
CA LYS A 286 1.60 -4.72 -5.68
C LYS A 286 0.71 -4.93 -4.45
N GLY A 287 1.30 -5.32 -3.32
CA GLY A 287 0.53 -5.61 -2.10
C GLY A 287 -0.18 -4.36 -1.54
N THR A 288 0.47 -3.21 -1.67
CA THR A 288 -0.04 -1.91 -1.23
C THR A 288 -1.20 -1.43 -2.12
N GLU A 289 -1.12 -1.64 -3.43
CA GLU A 289 -2.21 -1.34 -4.37
C GLU A 289 -3.43 -2.24 -4.16
N GLU A 290 -3.21 -3.57 -4.06
CA GLU A 290 -4.30 -4.54 -3.88
C GLU A 290 -5.01 -4.33 -2.54
N SER A 291 -4.26 -4.06 -1.46
CA SER A 291 -4.84 -3.76 -0.16
C SER A 291 -5.65 -2.46 -0.17
N MET A 292 -5.10 -1.37 -0.67
CA MET A 292 -5.84 -0.10 -0.75
C MET A 292 -7.06 -0.18 -1.66
N ALA A 293 -6.98 -0.88 -2.79
CA ALA A 293 -8.11 -1.07 -3.69
C ALA A 293 -9.25 -1.88 -3.02
N ASN A 294 -8.91 -2.87 -2.18
CA ASN A 294 -9.91 -3.61 -1.41
C ASN A 294 -10.55 -2.74 -0.32
N LEU A 295 -9.77 -1.90 0.36
CA LEU A 295 -10.27 -1.00 1.40
C LEU A 295 -11.14 0.12 0.83
N ALA A 296 -10.74 0.72 -0.30
CA ALA A 296 -11.44 1.82 -0.95
C ALA A 296 -12.87 1.45 -1.41
N ARG A 297 -13.16 0.16 -1.60
CA ARG A 297 -14.52 -0.33 -1.94
C ARG A 297 -15.52 -0.20 -0.80
N TRP A 298 -15.03 -0.11 0.44
CA TRP A 298 -15.86 0.08 1.63
C TRP A 298 -16.12 1.56 1.92
N GLU A 299 -15.49 2.47 1.19
CA GLU A 299 -15.60 3.90 1.43
C GLU A 299 -16.89 4.47 0.83
N PRO A 300 -17.57 5.40 1.53
CA PRO A 300 -18.58 6.25 0.91
C PRO A 300 -17.99 7.12 -0.20
N ALA A 301 -18.86 7.71 -1.02
CA ALA A 301 -18.46 8.70 -2.01
C ALA A 301 -17.70 9.86 -1.35
N HIS A 302 -16.58 10.27 -1.93
CA HIS A 302 -15.73 11.33 -1.39
C HIS A 302 -14.89 12.00 -2.49
N GLY A 303 -14.65 13.30 -2.36
CA GLY A 303 -13.85 14.06 -3.32
C GLY A 303 -14.40 13.96 -4.75
N SER A 304 -13.56 13.57 -5.70
CA SER A 304 -13.93 13.29 -7.10
C SER A 304 -14.38 11.84 -7.34
N PHE A 305 -14.41 11.00 -6.30
CA PHE A 305 -14.73 9.58 -6.41
C PHE A 305 -16.18 9.29 -6.02
N ASN A 306 -16.96 8.87 -7.01
CA ASN A 306 -18.34 8.43 -6.81
C ASN A 306 -18.43 7.12 -6.00
N PHE A 307 -19.61 6.85 -5.47
CA PHE A 307 -19.89 5.56 -4.82
C PHE A 307 -19.68 4.42 -5.83
N ARG A 308 -19.01 3.34 -5.40
CA ARG A 308 -18.61 2.21 -6.26
C ARG A 308 -17.66 2.58 -7.41
N HIS A 309 -16.78 3.56 -7.21
CA HIS A 309 -15.68 3.86 -8.13
C HIS A 309 -14.89 2.58 -8.52
N PRO A 310 -14.42 2.46 -9.78
CA PRO A 310 -13.81 1.24 -10.32
C PRO A 310 -12.37 1.00 -9.82
N TRP A 311 -12.18 0.85 -8.50
CA TRP A 311 -10.86 0.66 -7.86
C TRP A 311 -10.05 -0.55 -8.37
N GLN A 312 -10.71 -1.56 -8.96
CA GLN A 312 -10.00 -2.70 -9.57
C GLN A 312 -9.20 -2.30 -10.81
N GLN A 313 -9.60 -1.24 -11.52
CA GLN A 313 -8.84 -0.75 -12.67
C GLN A 313 -7.49 -0.16 -12.24
N TYR A 314 -7.39 0.42 -11.05
CA TYR A 314 -6.11 0.89 -10.50
C TYR A 314 -5.12 -0.27 -10.30
N VAL A 315 -5.61 -1.44 -9.90
CA VAL A 315 -4.77 -2.65 -9.76
C VAL A 315 -4.32 -3.15 -11.13
N LYS A 316 -5.20 -3.10 -12.15
CA LYS A 316 -4.82 -3.44 -13.53
C LYS A 316 -3.77 -2.47 -14.10
N ILE A 317 -3.97 -1.17 -13.90
CA ILE A 317 -2.99 -0.13 -14.28
C ILE A 317 -1.67 -0.37 -13.55
N GLY A 318 -1.71 -0.66 -12.25
CA GLY A 318 -0.54 -1.05 -11.48
C GLY A 318 0.19 -2.27 -12.05
N ALA A 319 -0.54 -3.28 -12.50
CA ALA A 319 0.04 -4.46 -13.16
C ALA A 319 0.70 -4.10 -14.51
N ALA A 320 0.08 -3.21 -15.30
CA ALA A 320 0.65 -2.72 -16.56
C ALA A 320 1.92 -1.88 -16.32
N MET A 321 1.90 -0.97 -15.34
CA MET A 321 3.09 -0.20 -14.93
C MET A 321 4.22 -1.12 -14.43
N ARG A 322 3.90 -2.17 -13.66
CA ARG A 322 4.91 -3.16 -13.24
C ARG A 322 5.56 -3.88 -14.42
N ARG A 323 4.79 -4.22 -15.47
CA ARG A 323 5.38 -4.77 -16.70
C ARG A 323 6.36 -3.78 -17.32
N CYS A 324 6.04 -2.49 -17.40
CA CYS A 324 7.01 -1.49 -17.87
C CYS A 324 8.25 -1.44 -16.95
N ALA A 325 8.05 -1.45 -15.64
CA ALA A 325 9.14 -1.44 -14.66
C ALA A 325 10.08 -2.66 -14.75
N TYR A 326 9.55 -3.87 -15.01
CA TYR A 326 10.38 -5.06 -15.28
C TYR A 326 11.22 -4.90 -16.56
N CYS A 327 10.66 -4.25 -17.58
CA CYS A 327 11.41 -3.97 -18.82
C CYS A 327 12.57 -3.00 -18.54
N LEU A 328 12.31 -1.97 -17.72
CA LEU A 328 13.33 -1.02 -17.28
C LEU A 328 14.39 -1.64 -16.39
N GLU A 329 14.02 -2.60 -15.53
CA GLU A 329 14.98 -3.34 -14.71
C GLU A 329 15.95 -4.15 -15.59
N ASN A 330 15.42 -4.87 -16.57
CA ASN A 330 16.23 -5.61 -17.54
C ASN A 330 17.10 -4.66 -18.36
N LEU A 331 16.55 -3.53 -18.80
CA LEU A 331 17.26 -2.51 -19.56
C LEU A 331 18.43 -1.93 -18.76
N SER A 332 18.18 -1.54 -17.50
CA SER A 332 19.19 -1.04 -16.58
C SER A 332 20.27 -2.09 -16.28
N SER A 333 19.88 -3.37 -16.19
CA SER A 333 20.83 -4.48 -16.03
C SER A 333 21.75 -4.58 -17.26
N CYS A 334 21.20 -4.65 -18.47
CA CYS A 334 21.98 -4.69 -19.72
C CYS A 334 22.99 -3.53 -19.81
N MET A 335 22.54 -2.31 -19.51
CA MET A 335 23.40 -1.11 -19.53
C MET A 335 24.59 -1.18 -18.55
N ASN A 336 24.40 -1.81 -17.38
CA ASN A 336 25.42 -1.92 -16.35
C ASN A 336 26.46 -3.02 -16.66
N TYR A 337 26.07 -4.08 -17.36
CA TYR A 337 26.98 -5.17 -17.72
C TYR A 337 27.78 -4.89 -19.01
N GLU A 338 27.27 -4.04 -19.90
CA GLU A 338 27.78 -3.88 -21.27
C GLU A 338 28.55 -2.57 -21.50
N THR A 339 29.45 -2.22 -20.57
CA THR A 339 30.33 -1.04 -20.66
C THR A 339 31.35 -1.10 -21.81
N GLU A 340 31.55 -2.26 -22.47
CA GLU A 340 32.57 -2.49 -23.51
C GLU A 340 32.06 -2.29 -24.96
N VAL A 341 30.85 -1.74 -25.17
CA VAL A 341 30.34 -1.47 -26.53
C VAL A 341 31.12 -0.31 -27.20
N PRO A 342 31.61 -0.46 -28.45
CA PRO A 342 32.36 0.59 -29.14
C PRO A 342 31.56 1.89 -29.30
N ASP A 343 32.23 3.03 -29.10
CA ASP A 343 31.62 4.38 -29.16
C ASP A 343 30.87 4.68 -30.46
N GLN A 344 31.29 4.08 -31.57
CA GLN A 344 30.62 4.27 -32.87
C GLN A 344 29.23 3.61 -32.90
N VAL A 345 29.07 2.44 -32.26
CA VAL A 345 27.77 1.74 -32.14
C VAL A 345 26.84 2.52 -31.21
N LYS A 346 27.39 3.00 -30.08
CA LYS A 346 26.66 3.86 -29.14
C LYS A 346 26.14 5.12 -29.82
N LYS A 347 26.95 5.76 -30.68
CA LYS A 347 26.54 6.94 -31.42
C LYS A 347 25.46 6.63 -32.48
N HIS A 348 25.55 5.49 -33.16
CA HIS A 348 24.60 5.12 -34.22
C HIS A 348 23.18 4.88 -33.68
N PHE A 349 23.04 4.25 -32.51
CA PHE A 349 21.75 3.95 -31.90
C PHE A 349 21.31 4.98 -30.85
N GLY A 350 22.23 5.77 -30.31
CA GLY A 350 21.97 6.65 -29.17
C GLY A 350 20.86 7.66 -29.43
N GLU A 351 20.86 8.32 -30.59
CA GLU A 351 19.85 9.33 -30.93
C GLU A 351 18.44 8.72 -31.00
N ALA A 352 18.29 7.59 -31.70
CA ALA A 352 17.01 6.90 -31.84
C ALA A 352 16.52 6.31 -30.51
N CYS A 353 17.41 5.71 -29.71
CA CYS A 353 17.09 5.18 -28.38
C CYS A 353 16.66 6.28 -27.40
N VAL A 354 17.37 7.40 -27.36
CA VAL A 354 17.03 8.56 -26.52
C VAL A 354 15.70 9.18 -26.96
N LYS A 355 15.48 9.31 -28.28
CA LYS A 355 14.21 9.79 -28.83
C LYS A 355 13.02 8.92 -28.40
N LEU A 356 13.13 7.59 -28.54
CA LEU A 356 12.07 6.66 -28.13
C LEU A 356 11.82 6.71 -26.61
N SER A 357 12.89 6.82 -25.82
CA SER A 357 12.80 6.90 -24.36
C SER A 357 12.14 8.20 -23.89
N SER A 358 12.48 9.31 -24.54
CA SER A 358 11.85 10.62 -24.31
C SER A 358 10.37 10.61 -24.70
N ALA A 359 10.00 10.03 -25.85
CA ALA A 359 8.61 9.88 -26.27
C ALA A 359 7.80 9.03 -25.27
N SER A 360 8.39 7.92 -24.82
CA SER A 360 7.83 7.03 -23.79
C SER A 360 7.61 7.74 -22.45
N SER A 361 8.60 8.53 -22.01
CA SER A 361 8.53 9.33 -20.78
C SER A 361 7.42 10.38 -20.84
N LYS A 362 7.26 11.07 -21.99
CA LYS A 362 6.18 12.06 -22.19
C LYS A 362 4.79 11.43 -22.05
N ILE A 363 4.57 10.23 -22.59
CA ILE A 363 3.29 9.51 -22.43
C ILE A 363 3.04 9.22 -20.94
N LEU A 364 4.03 8.69 -20.22
CA LEU A 364 3.90 8.37 -18.80
C LEU A 364 3.63 9.61 -17.93
N ARG A 365 4.25 10.76 -18.25
CA ARG A 365 3.94 12.04 -17.60
C ARG A 365 2.53 12.51 -17.91
N GLU A 366 2.09 12.41 -19.16
CA GLU A 366 0.73 12.77 -19.53
C GLU A 366 -0.30 11.86 -18.85
N LEU A 367 -0.02 10.56 -18.71
CA LEU A 367 -0.86 9.64 -17.92
C LEU A 367 -0.89 10.03 -16.43
N ALA A 368 0.25 10.42 -15.85
CA ALA A 368 0.29 10.95 -14.48
C ALA A 368 -0.60 12.20 -14.34
N ASP A 369 -0.57 13.10 -15.32
CA ASP A 369 -1.38 14.32 -15.34
C ASP A 369 -2.88 14.04 -15.55
N MET A 370 -3.23 13.06 -16.40
CA MET A 370 -4.60 12.59 -16.57
C MET A 370 -5.16 12.04 -15.27
N MET A 371 -4.37 11.23 -14.56
CA MET A 371 -4.75 10.70 -13.25
C MET A 371 -4.91 11.84 -12.24
N ASN A 372 -3.88 12.66 -12.04
CA ASN A 372 -3.88 13.74 -11.05
C ASN A 372 -5.08 14.70 -11.19
N ASN A 373 -5.44 15.03 -12.43
CA ASN A 373 -6.53 15.95 -12.73
C ASN A 373 -7.86 15.23 -13.01
N THR A 374 -7.90 13.89 -12.97
CA THR A 374 -9.07 13.06 -13.32
C THR A 374 -9.71 13.47 -14.64
N ARG A 375 -8.89 13.62 -15.68
CA ARG A 375 -9.27 14.15 -17.00
C ARG A 375 -8.75 13.30 -18.14
N ILE A 376 -9.43 13.38 -19.29
CA ILE A 376 -8.96 12.80 -20.54
C ILE A 376 -8.13 13.84 -21.29
N SER A 377 -6.86 13.51 -21.56
CA SER A 377 -5.96 14.38 -22.31
C SER A 377 -6.21 14.29 -23.80
N SER A 378 -6.37 15.44 -24.45
CA SER A 378 -6.45 15.54 -25.91
C SER A 378 -5.11 15.34 -26.62
N LYS A 379 -3.99 15.31 -25.88
CA LYS A 379 -2.64 15.15 -26.43
C LYS A 379 -2.22 13.69 -26.57
N MET A 380 -2.93 12.77 -25.91
CA MET A 380 -2.50 11.38 -25.79
C MET A 380 -2.33 10.70 -27.16
N ASP A 381 -3.31 10.86 -28.06
CA ASP A 381 -3.24 10.28 -29.41
C ASP A 381 -2.01 10.75 -30.19
N PHE A 382 -1.66 12.03 -30.07
CA PHE A 382 -0.48 12.61 -30.70
C PHE A 382 0.82 12.05 -30.09
N LEU A 383 0.90 11.92 -28.76
CA LEU A 383 2.08 11.36 -28.09
C LEU A 383 2.26 9.88 -28.43
N VAL A 384 1.17 9.11 -28.51
CA VAL A 384 1.19 7.71 -28.96
C VAL A 384 1.68 7.61 -30.40
N PHE A 385 1.24 8.49 -31.29
CA PHE A 385 1.75 8.54 -32.65
C PHE A 385 3.24 8.86 -32.72
N ASP A 386 3.73 9.82 -31.94
CA ASP A 386 5.15 10.19 -31.86
C ASP A 386 6.01 9.02 -31.35
N MET A 387 5.57 8.33 -30.30
CA MET A 387 6.25 7.12 -29.79
C MET A 387 6.31 6.01 -30.85
N ASN A 388 5.20 5.72 -31.53
CA ASN A 388 5.17 4.70 -32.58
C ASN A 388 6.08 5.06 -33.76
N SER A 389 6.17 6.35 -34.11
CA SER A 389 7.10 6.83 -35.13
C SER A 389 8.56 6.63 -34.71
N ALA A 390 8.89 6.92 -33.44
CA ALA A 390 10.23 6.66 -32.89
C ALA A 390 10.57 5.16 -32.83
N VAL A 391 9.59 4.28 -32.58
CA VAL A 391 9.78 2.82 -32.68
C VAL A 391 10.13 2.41 -34.11
N GLN A 392 9.44 2.95 -35.12
CA GLN A 392 9.70 2.63 -36.52
C GLN A 392 11.10 3.06 -36.95
N GLU A 393 11.50 4.29 -36.59
CA GLU A 393 12.85 4.80 -36.86
C GLU A 393 13.93 3.89 -36.22
N LEU A 394 13.74 3.50 -34.95
CA LEU A 394 14.67 2.63 -34.26
C LEU A 394 14.74 1.22 -34.89
N GLN A 395 13.61 0.69 -35.38
CA GLN A 395 13.57 -0.58 -36.13
C GLN A 395 14.27 -0.48 -37.48
N GLU A 396 14.20 0.66 -38.16
CA GLU A 396 14.92 0.91 -39.40
C GLU A 396 16.44 1.00 -39.16
N THR A 397 16.87 1.71 -38.11
CA THR A 397 18.28 1.74 -37.68
C THR A 397 18.83 0.35 -37.34
N LEU A 398 18.00 -0.52 -36.74
CA LEU A 398 18.39 -1.89 -36.47
C LEU A 398 18.61 -2.71 -37.74
N LYS A 399 17.81 -2.48 -38.80
CA LYS A 399 17.94 -3.16 -40.10
C LYS A 399 19.18 -2.73 -40.89
N THR A 400 19.71 -1.53 -40.64
CA THR A 400 20.88 -1.01 -41.36
C THR A 400 22.22 -1.58 -40.87
N VAL A 401 22.24 -2.42 -39.84
CA VAL A 401 23.48 -3.04 -39.32
C VAL A 401 23.81 -4.34 -40.09
N PRO A 402 24.92 -4.39 -40.84
CA PRO A 402 25.34 -5.61 -41.52
C PRO A 402 26.09 -6.54 -40.53
N VAL A 403 25.47 -7.67 -40.18
CA VAL A 403 26.10 -8.71 -39.36
C VAL A 403 26.98 -9.58 -40.26
N LYS A 404 28.29 -9.66 -39.98
CA LYS A 404 29.15 -10.70 -40.58
C LYS A 404 28.77 -12.06 -39.99
N THR A 405 27.93 -12.82 -40.70
CA THR A 405 27.85 -14.27 -40.47
C THR A 405 29.10 -14.91 -41.02
N ASN A 406 29.85 -15.63 -40.19
CA ASN A 406 31.03 -16.39 -40.58
C ASN A 406 30.66 -17.37 -41.72
N LYS A 407 30.88 -16.96 -42.96
CA LYS A 407 30.98 -17.84 -44.13
C LYS A 407 32.46 -17.82 -44.55
N PRO A 408 33.10 -18.97 -44.83
CA PRO A 408 34.50 -18.99 -45.23
C PRO A 408 34.67 -18.21 -46.54
N GLU A 409 35.69 -17.34 -46.55
CA GLU A 409 36.04 -16.44 -47.64
C GLU A 409 36.25 -17.15 -48.98
N GLN A 410 35.76 -16.53 -50.05
CA GLN A 410 36.46 -16.54 -51.33
C GLN A 410 36.76 -15.09 -51.70
N GLU A 411 38.05 -14.79 -51.74
CA GLU A 411 38.64 -13.49 -52.06
C GLU A 411 38.36 -13.09 -53.52
N VAL A 412 37.90 -11.85 -53.73
CA VAL A 412 38.31 -11.02 -54.87
C VAL A 412 38.31 -9.55 -54.42
N PRO A 413 39.37 -8.76 -54.67
CA PRO A 413 39.42 -7.37 -54.26
C PRO A 413 38.83 -6.46 -55.35
N ASN A 414 37.94 -5.53 -54.99
CA ASN A 414 37.98 -4.23 -55.66
C ASN A 414 37.33 -3.08 -54.89
N ASN A 415 38.11 -2.00 -54.87
CA ASN A 415 37.87 -0.62 -54.47
C ASN A 415 36.41 -0.11 -54.58
N LYS A 416 35.88 0.36 -53.45
CA LYS A 416 35.29 1.70 -53.27
C LYS A 416 35.09 1.97 -51.77
N GLU A 417 35.44 3.17 -51.35
CA GLU A 417 35.17 3.71 -50.02
C GLU A 417 33.65 3.77 -49.78
N ASP A 418 33.09 2.71 -49.20
CA ASP A 418 31.90 2.85 -48.36
C ASP A 418 32.32 2.36 -46.97
N ARG A 419 32.19 3.24 -45.96
CA ARG A 419 32.33 2.90 -44.54
C ARG A 419 31.19 1.95 -44.16
N THR A 420 31.24 0.72 -44.65
CA THR A 420 30.31 -0.34 -44.30
C THR A 420 30.75 -0.84 -42.94
N MET A 421 30.03 -0.41 -41.91
CA MET A 421 30.29 -0.71 -40.51
C MET A 421 30.11 -2.22 -40.27
N SER A 422 31.17 -3.02 -40.42
CA SER A 422 31.11 -4.46 -40.14
C SER A 422 31.30 -4.69 -38.65
N MET A 423 30.24 -5.05 -37.93
CA MET A 423 30.32 -5.37 -36.49
C MET A 423 30.48 -6.88 -36.28
N SER A 424 31.20 -7.25 -35.22
CA SER A 424 31.24 -8.64 -34.75
C SER A 424 29.95 -8.98 -33.99
N LEU A 425 29.52 -10.25 -34.02
CA LEU A 425 28.29 -10.71 -33.35
C LEU A 425 28.24 -10.34 -31.85
N HIS A 426 29.40 -10.32 -31.19
CA HIS A 426 29.56 -9.99 -29.77
C HIS A 426 29.28 -8.51 -29.47
N GLU A 427 29.46 -7.60 -30.43
CA GLU A 427 29.21 -6.16 -30.27
C GLU A 427 27.77 -5.78 -30.62
N VAL A 428 27.13 -6.54 -31.52
CA VAL A 428 25.74 -6.28 -31.97
C VAL A 428 24.72 -6.78 -30.97
N LEU A 429 24.98 -7.92 -30.31
CA LEU A 429 24.01 -8.59 -29.45
C LEU A 429 23.57 -7.75 -28.22
N PRO A 430 24.48 -7.11 -27.46
CA PRO A 430 24.18 -6.11 -26.43
C PRO A 430 23.19 -5.03 -26.89
N VAL A 431 23.53 -4.36 -27.98
CA VAL A 431 22.77 -3.21 -28.49
C VAL A 431 21.44 -3.65 -29.08
N ALA A 432 21.39 -4.78 -29.77
CA ALA A 432 20.15 -5.36 -30.24
C ALA A 432 19.20 -5.74 -29.09
N THR A 433 19.75 -6.24 -27.98
CA THR A 433 18.99 -6.55 -26.76
C THR A 433 18.44 -5.28 -26.12
N LEU A 434 19.27 -4.25 -25.98
CA LEU A 434 18.88 -2.92 -25.50
C LEU A 434 17.73 -2.31 -26.32
N VAL A 435 17.88 -2.33 -27.65
CA VAL A 435 16.87 -1.84 -28.60
C VAL A 435 15.57 -2.63 -28.48
N SER A 436 15.66 -3.96 -28.39
CA SER A 436 14.48 -4.82 -28.25
C SER A 436 13.74 -4.54 -26.95
N LEU A 437 14.45 -4.34 -25.83
CA LEU A 437 13.85 -3.98 -24.54
C LEU A 437 13.19 -2.60 -24.56
N LEU A 438 13.74 -1.63 -25.29
CA LEU A 438 13.11 -0.31 -25.46
C LEU A 438 11.82 -0.38 -26.29
N ILE A 439 11.83 -1.14 -27.39
CA ILE A 439 10.65 -1.37 -28.22
C ILE A 439 9.57 -2.12 -27.42
N GLU A 440 9.97 -3.15 -26.67
CA GLU A 440 9.06 -3.88 -25.80
C GLU A 440 8.46 -2.98 -24.71
N ASN A 441 9.27 -2.09 -24.12
CA ASN A 441 8.78 -1.14 -23.15
C ASN A 441 7.75 -0.17 -23.74
N ALA A 442 7.97 0.32 -24.97
CA ALA A 442 6.99 1.17 -25.68
C ALA A 442 5.65 0.43 -25.89
N ALA A 443 5.68 -0.85 -26.27
CA ALA A 443 4.47 -1.67 -26.41
C ALA A 443 3.74 -1.87 -25.06
N ARG A 444 4.48 -2.05 -23.96
CA ARG A 444 3.92 -2.16 -22.60
C ARG A 444 3.31 -0.82 -22.14
N ILE A 445 3.89 0.31 -22.51
CA ILE A 445 3.33 1.65 -22.27
C ILE A 445 2.01 1.83 -23.02
N GLN A 446 1.91 1.39 -24.27
CA GLN A 446 0.64 1.41 -25.02
C GLN A 446 -0.47 0.64 -24.28
N THR A 447 -0.16 -0.56 -23.79
CA THR A 447 -1.11 -1.34 -22.97
C THR A 447 -1.53 -0.58 -21.70
N THR A 448 -0.64 0.24 -21.16
CA THR A 448 -0.91 1.07 -19.97
C THR A 448 -1.82 2.25 -20.32
N VAL A 449 -1.66 2.87 -21.49
CA VAL A 449 -2.58 3.89 -22.03
C VAL A 449 -3.99 3.31 -22.13
N ASP A 450 -4.13 2.13 -22.77
CA ASP A 450 -5.44 1.48 -22.94
C ASP A 450 -6.13 1.19 -21.60
N ALA A 451 -5.36 0.79 -20.58
CA ALA A 451 -5.89 0.52 -19.23
C ALA A 451 -6.34 1.81 -18.50
N VAL A 452 -5.65 2.93 -18.71
CA VAL A 452 -6.05 4.24 -18.17
C VAL A 452 -7.28 4.76 -18.90
N ASP A 453 -7.38 4.55 -20.21
CA ASP A 453 -8.59 4.89 -20.97
C ASP A 453 -9.80 4.06 -20.55
N GLU A 454 -9.63 2.76 -20.26
CA GLU A 454 -10.69 1.92 -19.67
C GLU A 454 -11.17 2.50 -18.31
N LEU A 455 -10.24 2.92 -17.45
CA LEU A 455 -10.57 3.59 -16.18
C LEU A 455 -11.30 4.91 -16.42
N ALA A 456 -10.79 5.76 -17.31
CA ALA A 456 -11.34 7.08 -17.60
C ALA A 456 -12.79 6.99 -18.10
N ASN A 457 -13.08 6.00 -18.95
CA ASN A 457 -14.43 5.71 -19.45
C ASN A 457 -15.36 5.19 -18.34
N LEU A 458 -14.88 4.32 -17.46
CA LEU A 458 -15.69 3.77 -16.36
C LEU A 458 -15.91 4.76 -15.20
N ALA A 459 -15.02 5.73 -15.05
CA ALA A 459 -15.04 6.72 -13.99
C ALA A 459 -15.57 8.10 -14.43
N ASP A 460 -16.06 8.21 -15.67
CA ASP A 460 -16.57 9.45 -16.28
C ASP A 460 -15.59 10.63 -16.15
N PHE A 461 -14.32 10.39 -16.51
CA PHE A 461 -13.30 11.45 -16.50
C PHE A 461 -13.73 12.59 -17.42
N LYS A 462 -13.56 13.84 -16.96
CA LYS A 462 -13.94 15.01 -17.75
C LYS A 462 -12.98 15.17 -18.93
N GLN A 463 -13.52 15.46 -20.10
CA GLN A 463 -12.71 15.79 -21.26
C GLN A 463 -12.11 17.18 -21.07
N ASP A 464 -10.85 17.39 -21.48
CA ASP A 464 -10.28 18.73 -21.54
C ASP A 464 -11.18 19.60 -22.43
N SER A 465 -11.87 20.58 -21.83
CA SER A 465 -12.65 21.53 -22.58
C SER A 465 -11.68 22.32 -23.46
N LYS A 466 -11.62 21.98 -24.75
CA LYS A 466 -11.07 22.88 -25.76
C LYS A 466 -11.70 24.24 -25.50
N LYS A 467 -10.88 25.26 -25.25
CA LYS A 467 -11.29 26.66 -25.36
C LYS A 467 -12.13 26.75 -26.63
N LYS A 468 -13.44 27.00 -26.51
CA LYS A 468 -14.34 27.12 -27.65
C LYS A 468 -13.83 28.27 -28.52
N MET A 469 -13.10 27.96 -29.59
CA MET A 469 -13.21 28.74 -30.81
C MET A 469 -14.34 28.06 -31.58
N GLY A 470 -15.45 28.79 -31.77
CA GLY A 470 -16.62 28.25 -32.43
C GLY A 470 -16.28 27.86 -33.87
N ASP A 471 -16.69 26.66 -34.28
CA ASP A 471 -17.57 26.59 -35.43
C ASP A 471 -18.41 25.31 -35.39
N ASN A 472 -19.64 25.44 -35.88
CA ASN A 472 -20.61 24.36 -36.00
C ASN A 472 -20.21 23.45 -37.18
N ASN A 473 -20.19 22.13 -36.98
CA ASN A 473 -20.96 21.18 -37.82
C ASN A 473 -20.78 19.71 -37.43
N ALA A 474 -21.91 19.00 -37.56
CA ALA A 474 -22.12 17.57 -37.80
C ALA A 474 -21.40 16.53 -36.92
N ARG A 475 -22.19 15.85 -36.07
CA ARG A 475 -21.86 14.57 -35.44
C ARG A 475 -21.87 13.44 -36.46
N GLN A 476 -20.80 12.68 -36.54
CA GLN A 476 -20.81 11.24 -36.85
C GLN A 476 -19.85 10.51 -35.89
N PRO A 477 -20.21 9.33 -35.37
CA PRO A 477 -19.34 8.56 -34.48
C PRO A 477 -18.25 7.83 -35.29
N PRO A 478 -16.99 7.73 -34.80
CA PRO A 478 -16.00 6.91 -35.47
C PRO A 478 -16.31 5.43 -35.28
N GLN A 479 -16.28 4.72 -36.40
CA GLN A 479 -16.44 3.29 -36.55
C GLN A 479 -15.26 2.58 -35.86
N LYS A 480 -15.58 1.62 -34.97
CA LYS A 480 -14.60 0.78 -34.27
C LYS A 480 -13.80 -0.05 -35.28
N SER A 481 -12.49 0.15 -35.37
CA SER A 481 -11.58 -0.78 -36.05
C SER A 481 -11.17 -1.90 -35.09
N VAL A 482 -11.99 -2.93 -35.01
CA VAL A 482 -11.57 -4.26 -34.54
C VAL A 482 -10.66 -4.84 -35.62
N SER A 483 -9.34 -4.77 -35.42
CA SER A 483 -8.32 -5.68 -35.97
C SER A 483 -6.94 -5.02 -35.90
N LYS A 484 -6.17 -5.31 -34.85
CA LYS A 484 -4.70 -5.13 -34.87
C LYS A 484 -3.93 -5.99 -33.85
N ALA A 485 -4.59 -6.98 -33.23
CA ALA A 485 -3.94 -7.92 -32.31
C ALA A 485 -3.39 -9.19 -33.00
N LEU A 486 -3.60 -9.38 -34.30
CA LEU A 486 -3.20 -10.59 -35.03
C LEU A 486 -1.94 -10.43 -35.90
N LEU A 487 -1.35 -9.23 -35.99
CA LEU A 487 -0.15 -9.01 -36.82
C LEU A 487 1.16 -9.07 -36.03
N PHE A 488 1.12 -9.29 -34.72
CA PHE A 488 2.32 -9.32 -33.87
C PHE A 488 2.92 -10.73 -33.70
N GLU A 489 2.19 -11.79 -34.07
CA GLU A 489 2.65 -13.19 -33.91
C GLU A 489 3.28 -13.78 -35.19
N GLU A 490 2.95 -13.27 -36.38
CA GLU A 490 3.46 -13.81 -37.66
C GLU A 490 4.86 -13.29 -38.06
N CYS A 491 5.39 -12.24 -37.42
CA CYS A 491 6.71 -11.70 -37.77
C CYS A 491 7.89 -12.31 -36.99
N LEU A 492 7.63 -13.12 -35.95
CA LEU A 492 8.70 -13.74 -35.14
C LEU A 492 8.90 -15.24 -35.41
N TYR A 493 7.92 -15.92 -36.01
CA TYR A 493 8.05 -17.33 -36.39
C TYR A 493 7.51 -17.55 -37.80
N GLY A 494 8.42 -17.77 -38.76
CA GLY A 494 8.05 -18.31 -40.08
C GLY A 494 7.31 -19.65 -39.96
N PRO A 495 6.60 -20.07 -41.01
CA PRO A 495 5.58 -21.11 -40.92
C PRO A 495 6.21 -22.47 -40.62
N THR A 496 6.14 -22.90 -39.37
CA THR A 496 6.46 -24.27 -38.97
C THR A 496 5.16 -25.07 -38.88
N SER A 497 4.93 -25.88 -39.90
CA SER A 497 3.92 -26.94 -39.91
C SER A 497 4.25 -27.97 -38.84
N LEU A 498 3.54 -27.98 -37.71
CA LEU A 498 3.58 -29.09 -36.76
C LEU A 498 2.20 -29.33 -36.13
N THR A 499 1.65 -30.48 -36.49
CA THR A 499 0.43 -31.12 -36.00
C THR A 499 0.34 -31.16 -34.47
N ARG A 500 -0.78 -30.70 -33.91
CA ARG A 500 -1.13 -30.80 -32.48
C ARG A 500 -1.40 -32.26 -32.07
N PRO A 501 -0.76 -32.80 -31.02
CA PRO A 501 -1.31 -33.94 -30.31
C PRO A 501 -2.33 -33.48 -29.25
N ASN A 502 -3.51 -34.11 -29.31
CA ASN A 502 -4.60 -34.01 -28.34
C ASN A 502 -4.17 -34.60 -26.99
N TYR A 503 -4.22 -33.80 -25.92
CA TYR A 503 -4.28 -34.31 -24.55
C TYR A 503 -5.61 -33.91 -23.92
N LYS A 504 -6.52 -34.90 -23.83
CA LYS A 504 -7.72 -34.88 -23.00
C LYS A 504 -7.30 -35.07 -21.54
N PHE A 505 -7.59 -34.10 -20.69
CA PHE A 505 -7.64 -34.33 -19.25
C PHE A 505 -8.97 -35.02 -18.91
N LYS A 506 -8.90 -36.22 -18.34
CA LYS A 506 -10.00 -36.89 -17.64
C LYS A 506 -9.95 -36.48 -16.16
N TYR A 507 -11.13 -36.21 -15.62
CA TYR A 507 -11.44 -35.85 -14.24
C TYR A 507 -10.87 -36.80 -13.20
#